data_AF-A0A926I396-F1
#
_entry.id   AF-A0A926I396-F1
#
_cell.length_a   1.000
_cell.length_b   1.000
_cell.length_c   1.000
_cell.angle_alpha   90.00
_cell.angle_beta   90.00
_cell.angle_gamma   90.00
#
_symmetry.space_group_name_H-M   'P 1'
#
loop_
_entity.id
_entity.type
_entity.pdbx_description
1 polymer ?
#
loop_
_entity_poly.entity_id
_entity_poly.type
_entity_poly.pdbx_seq_one_letter_code
_entity_poly.pdbx_strand_id
1 'polypeptide(L)'
;MQSKRKKQVSAVVAAVLVMVIALTGTYAWRSISQTALNEAASGGNPGGRLHDDFNGSNKDIYVENFGDIPIFARIQLREYMETGKDAGINKDDPNRDATPVLAGT
;
A
#
# COMPACT_ATOMS: atom_id res chain seq x y z
N MET A 1 -14.45 18.91 -45.64
CA MET A 1 -14.00 19.45 -44.33
C MET A 1 -14.53 18.69 -43.12
N GLN A 2 -15.77 18.17 -43.11
CA GLN A 2 -16.33 17.50 -41.92
C GLN A 2 -15.62 16.20 -41.47
N SER A 3 -15.13 15.36 -42.39
CA SER A 3 -14.45 14.10 -42.02
C SER A 3 -13.09 14.31 -41.35
N LYS A 4 -12.34 15.35 -41.74
CA LYS A 4 -11.07 15.74 -41.10
C LYS A 4 -11.29 16.23 -39.67
N ARG A 5 -12.36 17.02 -39.43
CA ARG A 5 -12.78 17.42 -38.07
C ARG A 5 -13.17 16.22 -37.20
N LYS A 6 -13.92 15.25 -37.74
CA LYS A 6 -14.27 14.02 -36.99
C LYS A 6 -13.03 13.22 -36.59
N LYS A 7 -12.06 13.03 -37.51
CA LYS A 7 -10.79 12.35 -37.21
C LYS A 7 -9.94 13.09 -36.16
N GLN A 8 -9.90 14.42 -36.21
CA GLN A 8 -9.20 15.23 -35.22
C GLN A 8 -9.85 15.13 -33.84
N VAL A 9 -11.18 15.19 -33.75
CA VAL A 9 -11.91 15.02 -32.49
C VAL A 9 -11.65 13.63 -31.90
N SER A 10 -11.71 12.57 -32.71
CA SER A 10 -11.42 11.22 -32.23
C SER A 10 -9.98 11.05 -31.72
N ALA A 11 -8.99 11.68 -32.38
CA ALA A 11 -7.60 11.63 -31.93
C ALA A 11 -7.40 12.35 -30.59
N VAL A 12 -8.06 13.50 -30.38
CA VAL A 12 -8.03 14.23 -29.11
C VAL A 12 -8.68 13.42 -28.00
N VAL A 13 -9.84 12.80 -28.25
CA VAL A 13 -10.51 11.96 -27.26
C VAL A 13 -9.65 10.76 -26.87
N ALA A 14 -9.00 10.10 -27.84
CA ALA A 14 -8.11 8.98 -27.57
C ALA A 14 -6.89 9.40 -26.71
N ALA A 15 -6.27 10.55 -27.01
CA ALA A 15 -5.15 11.07 -26.23
C ALA A 15 -5.55 11.40 -24.79
N VAL A 16 -6.73 12.00 -24.59
CA VAL A 16 -7.28 12.28 -23.26
C VAL A 16 -7.55 10.98 -22.50
N LEU A 17 -8.12 9.97 -23.14
CA LEU A 17 -8.41 8.69 -22.50
C LEU A 17 -7.12 7.97 -22.05
N VAL A 18 -6.07 8.01 -22.88
CA VAL A 18 -4.76 7.45 -22.53
C VAL A 18 -4.14 8.21 -21.36
N MET A 19 -4.25 9.54 -21.31
CA MET A 19 -3.79 10.31 -20.14
C MET A 19 -4.59 9.96 -18.88
N VAL A 20 -5.92 9.82 -18.98
CA VAL A 20 -6.75 9.44 -17.83
C VAL A 20 -6.36 8.05 -17.32
N ILE A 21 -6.17 7.07 -18.21
CA ILE A 21 -5.76 5.71 -17.83
C ILE A 21 -4.33 5.69 -17.27
N ALA A 22 -3.40 6.46 -17.83
CA ALA A 22 -2.04 6.56 -17.30
C ALA A 22 -2.02 7.20 -15.91
N LEU A 23 -2.84 8.24 -15.70
CA LEU A 23 -2.98 8.90 -14.41
C LEU A 23 -3.68 8.00 -13.38
N THR A 24 -4.75 7.30 -13.73
CA THR A 24 -5.48 6.42 -12.78
C THR A 24 -4.80 5.07 -12.55
N GLY A 25 -4.10 4.52 -13.55
CA GLY A 25 -3.40 3.24 -13.47
C GLY A 25 -2.15 3.25 -12.58
N THR A 26 -1.58 4.43 -12.32
CA THR A 26 -0.37 4.56 -11.50
C THR A 26 -0.66 4.52 -9.99
N TYR A 27 -1.92 4.71 -9.57
CA TYR A 27 -2.31 4.74 -8.15
C TYR A 27 -2.62 3.36 -7.55
N ALA A 28 -2.65 2.29 -8.35
CA ALA A 28 -2.87 0.94 -7.82
C ALA A 28 -1.62 0.31 -7.17
N TRP A 29 -0.43 0.92 -7.28
CA TRP A 29 0.84 0.22 -6.99
C TRP A 29 1.73 0.82 -5.88
N ARG A 30 1.31 1.81 -5.11
CA ARG A 30 2.20 2.36 -4.06
C ARG A 30 1.61 2.26 -2.66
N SER A 31 2.00 1.16 -2.00
CA SER A 31 2.17 1.05 -0.55
C SER A 31 0.92 1.38 0.26
N ILE A 32 0.09 0.36 0.51
CA ILE A 32 -0.56 0.24 1.83
C ILE A 32 0.60 0.11 2.80
N SER A 33 0.80 1.08 3.71
CA SER A 33 1.92 0.98 4.66
C SER A 33 1.70 -0.20 5.58
N GLN A 34 2.45 -1.25 5.33
CA GLN A 34 2.50 -2.43 6.17
C GLN A 34 3.61 -2.22 7.17
N THR A 35 3.23 -2.05 8.43
CA THR A 35 4.17 -1.93 9.54
C THR A 35 4.26 -3.29 10.22
N ALA A 36 5.40 -3.97 10.05
CA ALA A 36 5.73 -5.15 10.84
C ALA A 36 6.28 -4.68 12.20
N LEU A 37 5.42 -4.61 13.22
CA LEU A 37 5.84 -4.31 14.59
C LEU A 37 6.26 -5.60 15.30
N ASN A 38 7.53 -5.66 15.71
CA ASN A 38 8.04 -6.71 16.59
C ASN A 38 7.91 -6.25 18.04
N GLU A 39 6.87 -6.71 18.74
CA GLU A 39 6.71 -6.49 20.17
C GLU A 39 7.13 -7.76 20.94
N ALA A 40 8.13 -7.61 21.82
CA ALA A 40 8.59 -8.68 22.70
C ALA A 40 8.12 -8.41 24.13
N ALA A 41 7.65 -9.44 24.83
CA ALA A 41 7.15 -9.32 26.20
C ALA A 41 8.23 -8.91 27.22
N SER A 42 9.52 -9.06 26.89
CA SER A 42 10.63 -8.77 27.80
C SER A 42 11.80 -8.16 27.04
N GLY A 43 11.83 -6.83 26.93
CA GLY A 43 12.99 -5.94 26.70
C GLY A 43 13.93 -6.14 25.50
N GLY A 44 14.09 -7.35 24.98
CA GLY A 44 14.99 -7.76 23.91
C GLY A 44 14.34 -8.78 22.98
N ASN A 45 14.98 -9.00 21.83
CA ASN A 45 14.46 -9.93 20.83
C ASN A 45 14.59 -11.37 21.36
N PRO A 46 13.49 -12.14 21.47
CA PRO A 46 13.50 -13.51 21.97
C PRO A 46 14.05 -14.55 20.98
N GLY A 47 14.74 -14.12 19.91
CA GLY A 47 15.14 -14.98 18.80
C GLY A 47 14.08 -15.10 17.71
N GLY A 48 13.17 -14.11 17.61
CA GLY A 48 12.06 -14.10 16.66
C GLY A 48 12.06 -12.89 15.73
N ARG A 49 11.54 -13.05 14.51
CA ARG A 49 11.32 -11.94 13.56
C ARG A 49 10.01 -12.13 12.82
N LEU A 50 9.13 -11.12 12.88
CA LEU A 50 8.00 -11.00 11.97
C LEU A 50 8.50 -10.61 10.58
N HIS A 51 8.13 -11.41 9.59
CA HIS A 51 8.34 -11.17 8.17
C HIS A 51 7.02 -10.74 7.53
N ASP A 52 7.14 -9.81 6.60
CA ASP A 52 6.05 -9.32 5.75
C ASP A 52 6.58 -9.20 4.32
N ASP A 53 6.45 -10.29 3.56
CA ASP A 53 7.06 -10.42 2.25
C ASP A 53 6.01 -10.37 1.15
N PHE A 54 6.11 -9.37 0.28
CA PHE A 54 5.27 -9.26 -0.92
C PHE A 54 6.12 -9.47 -2.18
N ASN A 55 5.79 -10.51 -2.95
CA ASN A 55 6.52 -10.84 -4.18
C ASN A 55 5.87 -10.27 -5.45
N GLY A 56 4.88 -9.38 -5.32
CA GLY A 56 4.12 -8.83 -6.44
C GLY A 56 2.83 -9.58 -6.77
N SER A 57 2.64 -10.80 -6.26
CA SER A 57 1.43 -11.61 -6.46
C SER A 57 0.89 -12.19 -5.16
N ASN A 58 1.76 -12.70 -4.30
CA ASN A 58 1.42 -13.29 -3.02
C ASN A 58 2.05 -12.46 -1.90
N LYS A 59 1.36 -12.43 -0.76
CA LYS A 59 1.83 -11.79 0.47
C LYS A 59 1.92 -12.84 1.56
N ASP A 60 3.12 -13.07 2.06
CA ASP A 60 3.39 -14.01 3.13
C ASP A 60 3.70 -13.26 4.41
N ILE A 61 3.01 -13.63 5.49
CA ILE A 61 3.18 -13.03 6.83
C ILE A 61 3.45 -14.17 7.78
N TYR A 62 4.66 -14.20 8.34
CA TYR A 62 5.09 -15.30 9.19
C TYR A 62 6.09 -14.82 10.23
N VAL A 63 6.26 -15.62 11.27
CA VAL A 63 7.30 -15.40 12.27
C VAL A 63 8.38 -16.45 12.09
N GLU A 64 9.61 -15.99 11.91
CA GLU A 64 10.80 -16.84 11.94
C GLU A 64 11.29 -16.95 13.38
N ASN A 65 11.55 -18.19 13.83
CA ASN A 65 12.33 -18.45 15.03
C ASN A 65 13.77 -18.77 14.61
N PHE A 66 14.69 -17.82 14.82
CA PHE A 66 16.12 -18.00 14.55
C PHE A 66 16.91 -18.30 15.84
N GLY A 67 16.24 -18.45 16.98
CA GLY A 67 16.84 -18.84 18.25
C GLY A 67 16.67 -20.32 18.58
N ASP A 68 17.27 -20.74 19.69
CA ASP A 68 17.30 -22.15 20.13
C ASP A 68 16.13 -22.52 21.07
N ILE A 69 15.24 -21.58 21.37
CA ILE A 69 14.12 -21.75 22.31
C ILE A 69 12.80 -21.61 21.54
N PRO A 70 11.77 -22.45 21.81
CA PRO A 70 10.45 -22.27 21.24
C PRO A 70 9.85 -20.90 21.58
N ILE A 71 9.19 -20.27 20.61
CA ILE A 71 8.50 -18.98 20.79
C ILE A 71 6.98 -19.14 20.63
N PHE A 72 6.23 -18.30 21.36
CA PHE A 72 4.81 -18.09 21.11
C PHE A 72 4.64 -16.86 20.24
N ALA A 73 4.10 -17.04 19.03
CA ALA A 73 3.81 -15.96 18.12
C ALA A 73 2.32 -15.63 18.13
N ARG A 74 1.98 -14.33 18.17
CA ARG A 74 0.65 -13.83 17.87
C ARG A 74 0.77 -12.84 16.72
N ILE A 75 0.13 -13.18 15.60
CA ILE A 75 0.06 -12.30 14.43
C ILE A 75 -1.32 -11.63 14.45
N GLN A 76 -1.35 -10.30 14.52
CA GLN A 76 -2.57 -9.54 14.33
C GLN A 76 -2.52 -8.87 12.97
N LEU A 77 -3.43 -9.26 12.09
CA LEU A 77 -3.63 -8.60 10.81
C LEU A 77 -4.70 -7.54 10.99
N ARG A 78 -4.35 -6.28 10.68
CA ARG A 78 -5.30 -5.16 10.65
C ARG A 78 -5.38 -4.64 9.22
N GLU A 79 -6.60 -4.37 8.78
CA GLU A 79 -6.81 -3.64 7.54
C GLU A 79 -6.58 -2.16 7.81
N TYR A 80 -5.72 -1.54 6.99
CA TYR A 80 -5.50 -0.11 7.01
C TYR A 80 -6.03 0.49 5.72
N MET A 81 -6.97 1.43 5.86
CA MET A 81 -7.54 2.16 4.75
C MET A 81 -7.60 3.64 5.11
N GLU A 82 -7.26 4.50 4.16
CA GLU A 82 -7.36 5.95 4.29
C GLU A 82 -8.25 6.52 3.18
N THR A 83 -8.85 7.66 3.46
CA THR A 83 -9.59 8.47 2.50
C THR A 83 -9.02 9.87 2.47
N GLY A 84 -9.09 10.57 1.34
CA GLY A 84 -8.52 11.92 1.18
C GLY A 84 -7.64 12.04 -0.05
N LYS A 85 -7.28 13.26 -0.43
CA LYS A 85 -6.49 13.51 -1.65
C LYS A 85 -5.07 12.93 -1.55
N ASP A 86 -4.56 12.78 -0.33
CA ASP A 86 -3.23 12.24 -0.05
C ASP A 86 -3.29 10.83 0.56
N ALA A 87 -4.44 10.15 0.50
CA ALA A 87 -4.56 8.78 1.00
C ALA A 87 -3.57 7.83 0.31
N GLY A 88 -2.79 7.10 1.10
CA GLY A 88 -1.74 6.20 0.60
C GLY A 88 -0.48 6.89 0.07
N ILE A 89 -0.42 8.23 0.08
CA ILE A 89 0.68 9.03 -0.51
C ILE A 89 1.34 9.85 0.60
N ASN A 90 2.66 10.14 0.47
CA ASN A 90 3.41 11.07 1.33
C ASN A 90 3.13 10.90 2.84
N LYS A 91 3.23 9.67 3.35
CA LYS A 91 2.86 9.35 4.73
C LYS A 91 3.71 10.04 5.78
N ASP A 92 4.90 10.48 5.39
CA ASP A 92 5.83 11.22 6.24
C ASP A 92 5.52 12.73 6.29
N ASP A 93 4.57 13.21 5.47
CA ASP A 93 4.13 14.61 5.50
C ASP A 93 3.08 14.82 6.62
N PRO A 94 3.39 15.61 7.66
CA PRO A 94 2.46 15.85 8.76
C PRO A 94 1.21 16.64 8.36
N ASN A 95 1.21 17.29 7.18
CA ASN A 95 0.09 18.09 6.68
C ASN A 95 -0.72 17.39 5.59
N ARG A 96 -0.49 16.09 5.38
CA ARG A 96 -1.24 15.32 4.38
C ARG A 96 -2.74 15.31 4.69
N ASP A 97 -3.54 15.49 3.65
CA ASP A 97 -4.99 15.38 3.68
C ASP A 97 -5.39 13.92 3.43
N ALA A 98 -5.33 13.16 4.52
CA ALA A 98 -5.71 11.77 4.57
C ALA A 98 -6.29 11.46 5.97
N THR A 99 -7.42 10.76 5.98
CA THR A 99 -8.14 10.34 7.19
C THR A 99 -8.22 8.82 7.21
N PRO A 100 -7.70 8.14 8.24
CA PRO A 100 -7.90 6.71 8.44
C PRO A 100 -9.39 6.37 8.54
N VAL A 101 -9.82 5.30 7.88
CA VAL A 101 -11.20 4.79 7.96
C VAL A 101 -11.46 4.17 9.34
N LEU A 102 -10.42 3.60 9.97
CA LEU A 102 -10.46 3.09 11.33
C LEU A 102 -9.62 3.98 12.25
N ALA A 103 -10.21 4.45 13.34
CA ALA A 103 -9.49 5.25 14.32
C ALA A 103 -8.44 4.38 15.06
N GLY A 104 -7.23 4.91 15.22
CA GLY A 104 -6.15 4.24 15.97
C GLY A 104 -5.37 3.17 15.18
N THR A 105 -5.56 3.11 13.86
CA THR A 105 -4.66 2.38 12.95
C THR A 105 -3.67 3.31 12.28
#